data_AF-A0A8X7R5K4-F1
#
_entry.id   AF-A0A8X7R5K4-F1
#
_cell.length_a   1.000
_cell.length_b   1.000
_cell.length_c   1.000
_cell.angle_alpha   90.00
_cell.angle_beta   90.00
_cell.angle_gamma   90.00
#
_symmetry.space_group_name_H-M   'P 1'
#
loop_
_entity.id
_entity.type
_entity.pdbx_description
1 polymer ?
#
loop_
_entity_poly.entity_id
_entity_poly.type
_entity_poly.pdbx_seq_one_letter_code
_entity_poly.pdbx_strand_id
1 'polypeptide(L)'
;MEVTGDSDNLKNRSLTPVRTLRGLIILLIFLSTAFMFLIYFAPPFALALRLLSVHQSRKSISFIFGHWLALWPYLFETINGTTVIFSGDTLPVEKRVLLIANHRTEVDWMYLWNIALRKGCLGYIKYVLKSSLMRLPIFGWGFHVLEFIPVERKREVDEPVMLQMLSSFKDPREPLWLALFPEGTDFTEEKCKRSQKFAAEAGLPTLSNVLLPKTRGFSVCLDALHNSLDAVYDLTIAYKPRCPSFMDNVFGTDPSEVHIHVKRVLTKEIPASEAESSAWLMDSFKSKDRLLSDFNAQGQFPNQRPEEELSILKCIATFGVIVSLTFRPSPSVGCCKGGGVAVSATVFTLENSCPYTVWPGILSGNTNTLGEGGFPLTPGASIQLNAPPGWSGRFWARTGCSFGSSGRGTCVTGDCGGALKCTGNGVPPATLAEFTVGSSNSGMDFYDVSLVDGYNVKMGIRPQGGSGDCRYAGCVSDINEICPSELRIMDPLNDGIVAACKSACAAFNSPEFCCTGAHATPQTCSPTQYSAMFKNACPTAYSYAYDDATSTFTCNGANYVITFCPSRS
;
A
#
# COMPACT_ATOMS: atom_id res chain seq x y z
N MET A 1 55.72 10.64 2.39
CA MET A 1 54.87 11.77 2.80
C MET A 1 53.45 11.31 2.56
N GLU A 2 52.84 10.76 3.61
CA GLU A 2 51.45 10.28 3.60
C GLU A 2 50.52 11.45 3.27
N VAL A 3 49.72 11.27 2.21
CA VAL A 3 48.55 12.12 1.98
C VAL A 3 47.38 11.40 2.65
N THR A 4 47.17 11.70 3.93
CA THR A 4 45.95 11.39 4.65
C THR A 4 44.82 12.26 4.06
N GLY A 5 44.14 11.75 3.05
CA GLY A 5 42.88 12.29 2.56
C GLY A 5 41.75 11.80 3.47
N ASP A 6 41.12 12.74 4.16
CA ASP A 6 40.01 12.60 5.09
C ASP A 6 38.86 11.72 4.53
N SER A 7 38.86 10.44 4.88
CA SER A 7 37.77 9.49 4.62
C SER A 7 36.79 9.38 5.80
N ASP A 8 36.81 10.32 6.75
CA ASP A 8 36.33 10.09 8.12
C ASP A 8 35.11 10.93 8.56
N ASN A 9 34.31 11.49 7.62
CA ASN A 9 33.17 12.35 7.98
C ASN A 9 31.85 12.15 7.22
N LEU A 10 31.59 11.00 6.57
CA LEU A 10 30.21 10.68 6.15
C LEU A 10 29.45 10.00 7.29
N LYS A 11 29.11 10.79 8.33
CA LYS A 11 28.35 10.31 9.49
C LYS A 11 26.89 10.09 9.10
N ASN A 12 26.36 8.89 9.35
CA ASN A 12 24.92 8.66 9.50
C ASN A 12 24.36 9.77 10.39
N ARG A 13 23.41 10.56 9.88
CA ARG A 13 22.89 11.67 10.66
C ARG A 13 21.93 11.10 11.70
N SER A 14 22.31 11.19 12.97
CA SER A 14 21.52 10.65 14.08
C SER A 14 20.09 11.21 14.09
N LEU A 15 19.11 10.35 14.40
CA LEU A 15 17.73 10.76 14.61
C LEU A 15 17.62 11.53 15.93
N THR A 16 17.67 12.87 15.87
CA THR A 16 17.49 13.74 17.04
C THR A 16 16.02 14.08 17.26
N PRO A 17 15.59 14.45 18.48
CA PRO A 17 14.21 14.90 18.73
C PRO A 17 13.75 16.03 17.80
N VAL A 18 14.66 16.95 17.46
CA VAL A 18 14.40 18.03 16.51
C VAL A 18 14.10 17.50 15.10
N ARG A 19 14.89 16.53 14.62
CA ARG A 19 14.67 15.88 13.31
C ARG A 19 13.38 15.07 13.30
N THR A 20 13.08 14.36 14.38
CA THR A 20 11.82 13.64 14.55
C THR A 20 10.63 14.59 14.48
N LEU A 21 10.62 15.66 15.28
CA LEU A 21 9.54 16.65 15.28
C LEU A 21 9.39 17.31 13.89
N ARG A 22 10.50 17.73 13.29
CA ARG A 22 10.52 18.31 11.93
C ARG A 22 9.95 17.34 10.91
N GLY A 23 10.39 16.08 10.91
CA GLY A 23 9.92 15.06 9.98
C GLY A 23 8.44 14.74 10.15
N LEU A 24 7.93 14.69 11.39
CA LEU A 24 6.50 14.52 11.65
C LEU A 24 5.67 15.70 11.12
N ILE A 25 6.14 16.94 11.32
CA ILE A 25 5.49 18.14 10.77
C ILE A 25 5.49 18.10 9.24
N ILE A 26 6.63 17.78 8.62
CA ILE A 26 6.75 17.67 7.17
C ILE A 26 5.83 16.57 6.63
N LEU A 27 5.80 15.40 7.27
CA LEU A 27 4.92 14.30 6.87
C LEU A 27 3.45 14.72 6.95
N LEU A 28 3.05 15.41 8.02
CA LEU A 28 1.70 15.95 8.15
C LEU A 28 1.38 16.95 7.02
N ILE A 29 2.30 17.85 6.69
CA ILE A 29 2.14 18.80 5.58
C ILE A 29 2.03 18.08 4.24
N PHE A 30 2.89 17.09 3.98
CA PHE A 30 2.86 16.33 2.74
C PHE A 30 1.56 15.53 2.60
N LEU A 31 1.09 14.87 3.66
CA LEU A 31 -0.16 14.11 3.65
C LEU A 31 -1.39 15.02 3.48
N SER A 32 -1.45 16.14 4.21
CA SER A 32 -2.56 17.10 4.10
C SER A 32 -2.60 17.79 2.74
N THR A 33 -1.45 18.22 2.22
CA THR A 33 -1.35 18.82 0.88
C THR A 33 -1.61 17.79 -0.22
N ALA A 34 -1.14 16.54 -0.08
CA ALA A 34 -1.47 15.45 -1.00
C ALA A 34 -2.97 15.22 -1.05
N PHE A 35 -3.63 15.17 0.11
CA PHE A 35 -5.07 15.02 0.19
C PHE A 35 -5.79 16.18 -0.50
N MET A 36 -5.41 17.42 -0.23
CA MET A 36 -6.02 18.58 -0.91
C MET A 36 -5.81 18.55 -2.43
N PHE A 37 -4.60 18.23 -2.88
CA PHE A 37 -4.28 18.17 -4.29
C PHE A 37 -4.97 17.02 -5.01
N LEU A 38 -5.00 15.82 -4.42
CA LEU A 38 -5.59 14.64 -5.04
C LEU A 38 -7.11 14.59 -4.90
N ILE A 39 -7.72 15.19 -3.89
CA ILE A 39 -9.17 15.08 -3.66
C ILE A 39 -9.93 16.35 -4.05
N TYR A 40 -9.32 17.54 -3.92
CA TYR A 40 -10.03 18.80 -4.18
C TYR A 40 -9.55 19.52 -5.43
N PHE A 41 -8.24 19.54 -5.71
CA PHE A 41 -7.71 20.31 -6.83
C PHE A 41 -7.57 19.50 -8.13
N ALA A 42 -7.09 18.25 -8.08
CA ALA A 42 -6.88 17.47 -9.29
C ALA A 42 -8.20 16.98 -9.91
N PRO A 43 -9.16 16.35 -9.19
CA PRO A 43 -10.34 15.74 -9.82
C PRO A 43 -11.26 16.70 -10.58
N PRO A 44 -11.72 17.82 -9.98
CA PRO A 44 -12.66 18.70 -10.67
C PRO A 44 -12.07 19.27 -11.96
N PHE A 45 -10.79 19.67 -11.92
CA PHE A 45 -10.09 20.21 -13.08
C PHE A 45 -9.71 19.12 -14.08
N ALA A 46 -9.25 17.96 -13.61
CA ALA A 46 -8.90 16.81 -14.44
C ALA A 46 -10.11 16.33 -15.23
N LEU A 47 -11.22 16.03 -14.54
CA LEU A 47 -12.42 15.43 -15.12
C LEU A 47 -13.17 16.43 -15.99
N ALA A 48 -13.36 17.67 -15.55
CA ALA A 48 -14.04 18.69 -16.37
C ALA A 48 -13.26 19.00 -17.64
N LEU A 49 -11.92 19.16 -17.56
CA LEU A 49 -11.11 19.38 -18.74
C LEU A 49 -10.99 18.13 -19.61
N ARG A 50 -11.06 16.92 -19.03
CA ARG A 50 -11.00 15.66 -19.81
C ARG A 50 -12.16 15.53 -20.78
N LEU A 51 -13.36 16.02 -20.41
CA LEU A 51 -14.53 16.06 -21.28
C LEU A 51 -14.37 17.02 -22.47
N LEU A 52 -13.52 18.05 -22.33
CA LEU A 52 -13.29 19.05 -23.38
C LEU A 52 -12.07 18.70 -24.24
N SER A 53 -10.96 18.33 -23.61
CA SER A 53 -9.70 18.02 -24.27
C SER A 53 -8.77 17.20 -23.37
N VAL A 54 -8.43 16.00 -23.83
CA VAL A 54 -7.43 15.12 -23.20
C VAL A 54 -6.09 15.84 -23.04
N HIS A 55 -5.67 16.59 -24.05
CA HIS A 55 -4.41 17.34 -24.06
C HIS A 55 -4.35 18.39 -22.94
N GLN A 56 -5.39 19.22 -22.86
CA GLN A 56 -5.45 20.29 -21.86
C GLN A 56 -5.62 19.71 -20.44
N SER A 57 -6.36 18.61 -20.29
CA SER A 57 -6.44 17.87 -19.03
C SER A 57 -5.06 17.38 -18.58
N ARG A 58 -4.31 16.68 -19.45
CA ARG A 58 -2.95 16.20 -19.15
C ARG A 58 -2.01 17.34 -18.80
N LYS A 59 -2.02 18.44 -19.57
CA LYS A 59 -1.18 19.61 -19.33
C LYS A 59 -1.46 20.25 -17.96
N SER A 60 -2.74 20.44 -17.63
CA SER A 60 -3.15 21.03 -16.35
C SER A 60 -2.83 20.13 -15.16
N ILE A 61 -3.11 18.83 -15.27
CA ILE A 61 -2.77 17.85 -14.22
C ILE A 61 -1.25 17.81 -14.02
N SER A 62 -0.48 17.74 -15.10
CA SER A 62 0.99 17.73 -15.05
C SER A 62 1.53 19.00 -14.41
N PHE A 63 0.94 20.16 -14.70
CA PHE A 63 1.30 21.42 -14.05
C PHE A 63 1.04 21.38 -12.55
N ILE A 64 -0.19 21.04 -12.12
CA ILE A 64 -0.59 21.00 -10.71
C ILE A 64 0.24 19.97 -9.94
N PHE A 65 0.32 18.75 -10.46
CA PHE A 65 1.04 17.65 -9.83
C PHE A 65 2.55 17.87 -9.83
N GLY A 66 3.11 18.44 -10.89
CA GLY A 66 4.53 18.79 -10.95
C GLY A 66 4.95 19.78 -9.85
N HIS A 67 4.10 20.77 -9.53
CA HIS A 67 4.36 21.68 -8.42
C HIS A 67 4.31 20.97 -7.07
N TRP A 68 3.31 20.09 -6.86
CA TRP A 68 3.22 19.30 -5.63
C TRP A 68 4.41 18.33 -5.48
N LEU A 69 4.79 17.63 -6.56
CA LEU A 69 5.95 16.74 -6.57
C LEU A 69 7.27 17.46 -6.28
N ALA A 70 7.40 18.73 -6.68
CA ALA A 70 8.63 19.49 -6.45
C ALA A 70 8.97 19.65 -4.95
N LEU A 71 7.98 19.50 -4.06
CA LEU A 71 8.20 19.48 -2.62
C LEU A 71 9.20 18.40 -2.19
N TRP A 72 9.25 17.25 -2.88
CA TRP A 72 10.15 16.14 -2.54
C TRP A 72 11.62 16.44 -2.84
N PRO A 73 12.03 16.85 -4.06
CA PRO A 73 13.39 17.33 -4.30
C PRO A 73 13.84 18.43 -3.34
N TYR A 74 12.95 19.40 -3.03
CA TYR A 74 13.27 20.43 -2.04
C TYR A 74 13.43 19.87 -0.61
N LEU A 75 12.62 18.88 -0.22
CA LEU A 75 12.80 18.17 1.03
C LEU A 75 14.17 17.48 1.09
N PHE A 76 14.56 16.76 0.03
CA PHE A 76 15.83 16.05 -0.02
C PHE A 76 17.02 17.01 0.00
N GLU A 77 17.09 17.92 -0.97
CA GLU A 77 18.29 18.72 -1.18
C GLU A 77 18.36 19.94 -0.25
N THR A 78 17.24 20.64 -0.04
CA THR A 78 17.22 21.91 0.71
C THR A 78 17.00 21.72 2.20
N ILE A 79 16.01 20.90 2.59
CA ILE A 79 15.62 20.75 4.00
C ILE A 79 16.48 19.70 4.72
N ASN A 80 16.66 18.54 4.07
CA ASN A 80 17.50 17.48 4.60
C ASN A 80 18.97 17.77 4.33
N GLY A 81 19.33 18.51 3.28
CA GLY A 81 20.71 18.75 2.91
C GLY A 81 21.38 17.51 2.30
N THR A 82 20.61 16.65 1.62
CA THR A 82 21.13 15.53 0.84
C THR A 82 21.75 16.08 -0.45
N THR A 83 23.02 15.78 -0.69
CA THR A 83 23.72 16.23 -1.91
C THR A 83 23.41 15.27 -3.06
N VAL A 84 22.82 15.78 -4.14
CA VAL A 84 22.57 15.00 -5.36
C VAL A 84 23.68 15.28 -6.36
N ILE A 85 24.45 14.24 -6.72
CA ILE A 85 25.63 14.33 -7.56
C ILE A 85 25.33 13.65 -8.90
N PHE A 86 25.49 14.40 -9.99
CA PHE A 86 25.29 13.88 -11.35
C PHE A 86 26.62 13.52 -11.99
N SER A 87 26.61 12.52 -12.86
CA SER A 87 27.77 12.11 -13.64
C SER A 87 27.37 11.56 -15.01
N GLY A 88 28.32 11.45 -15.93
CA GLY A 88 28.05 10.99 -17.31
C GLY A 88 27.56 12.09 -18.25
N ASP A 89 26.63 11.75 -19.15
CA ASP A 89 26.25 12.55 -20.32
C ASP A 89 25.38 13.75 -19.99
N THR A 90 25.76 14.95 -20.48
CA THR A 90 24.94 16.17 -20.30
C THR A 90 23.57 15.99 -20.96
N LEU A 91 22.52 16.12 -20.16
CA LEU A 91 21.17 15.91 -20.65
C LEU A 91 20.55 17.19 -21.21
N PRO A 92 20.13 17.19 -22.48
CA PRO A 92 19.30 18.27 -23.02
C PRO A 92 17.92 18.28 -22.38
N VAL A 93 17.20 19.39 -22.56
CA VAL A 93 15.78 19.49 -22.17
C VAL A 93 14.95 18.76 -23.22
N GLU A 94 14.80 17.45 -23.01
CA GLU A 94 13.97 16.59 -23.84
C GLU A 94 12.58 16.47 -23.26
N LYS A 95 11.59 16.49 -24.15
CA LYS A 95 10.19 16.45 -23.73
C LYS A 95 9.70 15.01 -23.65
N ARG A 96 10.29 14.08 -24.40
CA ARG A 96 9.79 12.71 -24.53
C ARG A 96 10.92 11.69 -24.34
N VAL A 97 11.02 11.13 -23.14
CA VAL A 97 12.09 10.18 -22.79
C VAL A 97 11.56 8.93 -22.10
N LEU A 98 12.22 7.81 -22.36
CA LEU A 98 12.07 6.58 -21.59
C LEU A 98 13.25 6.48 -20.61
N LEU A 99 12.96 6.48 -19.32
CA LEU A 99 13.94 6.35 -18.25
C LEU A 99 14.04 4.89 -17.83
N ILE A 100 15.24 4.34 -17.85
CA ILE A 100 15.54 3.03 -17.25
C ILE A 100 16.53 3.21 -16.10
N ALA A 101 16.25 2.59 -14.96
CA ALA A 101 17.11 2.69 -13.79
C ALA A 101 17.27 1.34 -13.08
N ASN A 102 18.37 1.19 -12.34
CA ASN A 102 18.49 0.13 -11.33
C ASN A 102 17.58 0.43 -10.13
N HIS A 103 17.16 -0.60 -9.40
CA HIS A 103 16.22 -0.51 -8.29
C HIS A 103 16.83 -1.09 -7.01
N ARG A 104 17.49 -0.25 -6.21
CA ARG A 104 18.15 -0.63 -4.96
C ARG A 104 17.29 -0.49 -3.71
N THR A 105 16.26 0.36 -3.74
CA THR A 105 15.43 0.68 -2.58
C THR A 105 14.01 1.06 -3.00
N GLU A 106 13.06 0.95 -2.07
CA GLU A 106 11.66 1.35 -2.25
C GLU A 106 11.45 2.83 -2.63
N VAL A 107 12.47 3.69 -2.48
CA VAL A 107 12.40 5.14 -2.75
C VAL A 107 13.20 5.60 -3.99
N ASP A 108 13.82 4.70 -4.77
CA ASP A 108 14.63 5.10 -5.94
C ASP A 108 13.87 6.00 -6.93
N TRP A 109 12.61 5.67 -7.17
CA TRP A 109 11.71 6.41 -8.05
C TRP A 109 11.55 7.87 -7.61
N MET A 110 11.65 8.17 -6.31
CA MET A 110 11.57 9.54 -5.80
C MET A 110 12.80 10.36 -6.21
N TYR A 111 13.97 9.73 -6.39
CA TYR A 111 15.18 10.45 -6.80
C TYR A 111 15.22 10.80 -8.28
N LEU A 112 14.39 10.12 -9.11
CA LEU A 112 14.16 10.52 -10.51
C LEU A 112 13.51 11.92 -10.61
N TRP A 113 12.86 12.38 -9.55
CA TRP A 113 12.28 13.72 -9.51
C TRP A 113 13.33 14.83 -9.49
N ASN A 114 14.53 14.59 -8.94
CA ASN A 114 15.59 15.60 -8.89
C ASN A 114 16.09 15.97 -10.29
N ILE A 115 16.18 14.98 -11.18
CA ILE A 115 16.56 15.19 -12.57
C ILE A 115 15.39 15.75 -13.39
N ALA A 116 14.18 15.23 -13.18
CA ALA A 116 13.00 15.70 -13.90
C ALA A 116 12.65 17.17 -13.56
N LEU A 117 12.87 17.59 -12.30
CA LEU A 117 12.67 18.99 -11.87
C LEU A 117 13.63 19.93 -12.61
N ARG A 118 14.92 19.58 -12.67
CA ARG A 118 15.96 20.38 -13.35
C ARG A 118 15.73 20.47 -14.86
N LYS A 119 15.09 19.46 -15.46
CA LYS A 119 14.71 19.49 -16.89
C LYS A 119 13.30 20.04 -17.13
N GLY A 120 12.62 20.56 -16.10
CA GLY A 120 11.28 21.14 -16.23
C GLY A 120 10.20 20.13 -16.63
N CYS A 121 10.46 18.84 -16.44
CA CYS A 121 9.61 17.74 -16.89
C CYS A 121 8.98 16.93 -15.74
N LEU A 122 9.15 17.37 -14.49
CA LEU A 122 8.66 16.67 -13.30
C LEU A 122 7.17 16.30 -13.35
N GLY A 123 6.32 17.20 -13.85
CA GLY A 123 4.89 16.96 -13.97
C GLY A 123 4.50 15.89 -14.99
N TYR A 124 5.39 15.57 -15.94
CA TYR A 124 5.15 14.64 -17.04
C TYR A 124 5.73 13.25 -16.77
N ILE A 125 6.31 13.02 -15.59
CA ILE A 125 6.84 11.72 -15.21
C ILE A 125 5.69 10.74 -14.96
N LYS A 126 5.76 9.56 -15.58
CA LYS A 126 4.80 8.46 -15.44
C LYS A 126 5.56 7.18 -15.10
N TYR A 127 4.93 6.28 -14.35
CA TYR A 127 5.58 5.06 -13.89
C TYR A 127 4.88 3.81 -14.40
N VAL A 128 5.67 2.77 -14.69
CA VAL A 128 5.19 1.39 -14.74
C VAL A 128 5.32 0.79 -13.34
N LEU A 129 4.20 0.45 -12.70
CA LEU A 129 4.16 0.10 -11.28
C LEU A 129 3.27 -1.11 -10.98
N LYS A 130 3.46 -1.74 -9.82
CA LYS A 130 2.71 -2.94 -9.43
C LYS A 130 1.21 -2.62 -9.26
N SER A 131 0.32 -3.41 -9.88
CA SER A 131 -1.15 -3.21 -9.88
C SER A 131 -1.74 -3.07 -8.46
N SER A 132 -1.16 -3.75 -7.47
CA SER A 132 -1.60 -3.63 -6.06
C SER A 132 -1.48 -2.22 -5.50
N LEU A 133 -0.53 -1.40 -5.97
CA LEU A 133 -0.39 0.00 -5.53
C LEU A 133 -1.53 0.89 -6.02
N MET A 134 -2.20 0.51 -7.11
CA MET A 134 -3.40 1.20 -7.59
C MET A 134 -4.59 1.04 -6.63
N ARG A 135 -4.52 0.10 -5.68
CA ARG A 135 -5.57 -0.16 -4.68
C ARG A 135 -5.40 0.65 -3.41
N LEU A 136 -4.33 1.45 -3.29
CA LEU A 136 -4.10 2.30 -2.12
C LEU A 136 -5.15 3.42 -2.07
N PRO A 137 -5.81 3.65 -0.92
CA PRO A 137 -6.72 4.79 -0.75
C PRO A 137 -6.01 6.10 -1.07
N ILE A 138 -6.72 7.04 -1.72
CA ILE A 138 -6.23 8.36 -2.18
C ILE A 138 -5.18 8.26 -3.30
N PHE A 139 -4.06 7.56 -3.07
CA PHE A 139 -2.95 7.45 -4.02
C PHE A 139 -3.32 6.64 -5.27
N GLY A 140 -4.09 5.55 -5.14
CA GLY A 140 -4.51 4.72 -6.26
C GLY A 140 -5.32 5.50 -7.29
N TRP A 141 -6.28 6.31 -6.81
CA TRP A 141 -7.03 7.23 -7.66
C TRP A 141 -6.11 8.29 -8.30
N GLY A 142 -5.18 8.84 -7.54
CA GLY A 142 -4.15 9.75 -8.06
C GLY A 142 -3.32 9.13 -9.19
N PHE A 143 -2.90 7.88 -9.04
CA PHE A 143 -2.15 7.15 -10.07
C PHE A 143 -2.97 6.93 -11.34
N HIS A 144 -4.28 6.69 -11.24
CA HIS A 144 -5.17 6.62 -12.40
C HIS A 144 -5.25 7.97 -13.14
N VAL A 145 -5.38 9.08 -12.40
CA VAL A 145 -5.45 10.44 -12.96
C VAL A 145 -4.16 10.87 -13.62
N LEU A 146 -3.03 10.42 -13.07
CA LEU A 146 -1.70 10.61 -13.62
C LEU A 146 -1.38 9.62 -14.75
N GLU A 147 -2.29 8.69 -15.03
CA GLU A 147 -2.17 7.65 -16.06
C GLU A 147 -0.89 6.82 -15.89
N PHE A 148 -0.57 6.41 -14.65
CA PHE A 148 0.48 5.43 -14.39
C PHE A 148 0.06 4.05 -14.89
N ILE A 149 1.01 3.26 -15.37
CA ILE A 149 0.75 1.98 -16.05
C ILE A 149 0.84 0.84 -15.01
N PRO A 150 -0.28 0.18 -14.65
CA PRO A 150 -0.26 -0.91 -13.69
C PRO A 150 0.18 -2.23 -14.34
N VAL A 151 0.96 -3.03 -13.60
CA VAL A 151 1.38 -4.38 -14.01
C VAL A 151 1.23 -5.40 -12.87
N GLU A 152 0.71 -6.58 -13.21
CA GLU A 152 0.54 -7.77 -12.36
C GLU A 152 1.80 -8.65 -12.30
N ARG A 153 2.80 -8.35 -13.15
CA ARG A 153 4.01 -9.16 -13.39
C ARG A 153 3.67 -10.50 -14.07
N LYS A 154 2.65 -10.50 -14.92
CA LYS A 154 2.20 -11.64 -15.74
C LYS A 154 2.01 -11.15 -17.17
N ARG A 155 2.81 -11.68 -18.09
CA ARG A 155 2.90 -11.17 -19.46
C ARG A 155 1.54 -11.10 -20.15
N GLU A 156 0.78 -12.19 -20.06
CA GLU A 156 -0.49 -12.38 -20.75
C GLU A 156 -1.55 -11.35 -20.31
N VAL A 157 -1.40 -10.82 -19.10
CA VAL A 157 -2.26 -9.80 -18.51
C VAL A 157 -1.72 -8.39 -18.79
N ASP A 158 -0.41 -8.21 -18.63
CA ASP A 158 0.24 -6.90 -18.65
C ASP A 158 0.40 -6.33 -20.08
N GLU A 159 0.77 -7.17 -21.05
CA GLU A 159 1.09 -6.73 -22.41
C GLU A 159 -0.08 -5.99 -23.10
N PRO A 160 -1.34 -6.50 -23.07
CA PRO A 160 -2.48 -5.77 -23.63
C PRO A 160 -2.76 -4.43 -22.92
N VAL A 161 -2.67 -4.40 -21.58
CA VAL A 161 -2.92 -3.19 -20.78
C VAL A 161 -1.86 -2.13 -21.06
N MET A 162 -0.58 -2.53 -21.09
CA MET A 162 0.53 -1.65 -21.44
C MET A 162 0.36 -1.07 -22.83
N LEU A 163 0.10 -1.90 -23.85
CA LEU A 163 -0.10 -1.45 -25.22
C LEU A 163 -1.27 -0.47 -25.35
N GLN A 164 -2.39 -0.74 -24.67
CA GLN A 164 -3.53 0.17 -24.65
C GLN A 164 -3.15 1.54 -24.07
N MET A 165 -2.48 1.60 -22.92
CA MET A 165 -2.09 2.87 -22.31
C MET A 165 -1.03 3.61 -23.14
N LEU A 166 0.00 2.90 -23.60
CA LEU A 166 1.07 3.45 -24.43
C LEU A 166 0.54 4.00 -25.75
N SER A 167 -0.50 3.38 -26.34
CA SER A 167 -1.15 3.90 -27.55
C SER A 167 -1.70 5.32 -27.35
N SER A 168 -2.17 5.65 -26.14
CA SER A 168 -2.67 6.98 -25.81
C SER A 168 -1.57 8.03 -25.60
N PHE A 169 -0.30 7.61 -25.52
CA PHE A 169 0.86 8.48 -25.28
C PHE A 169 1.66 8.76 -26.55
N LYS A 170 1.19 8.33 -27.73
CA LYS A 170 1.91 8.47 -29.00
C LYS A 170 1.97 9.90 -29.57
N ASP A 171 1.14 10.84 -29.09
CA ASP A 171 1.12 12.21 -29.62
C ASP A 171 2.44 12.94 -29.31
N PRO A 172 3.26 13.30 -30.31
CA PRO A 172 4.57 13.91 -30.11
C PRO A 172 4.49 15.33 -29.52
N ARG A 173 3.31 15.97 -29.54
CA ARG A 173 3.11 17.30 -28.95
C ARG A 173 3.02 17.26 -27.43
N GLU A 174 2.78 16.09 -26.85
CA GLU A 174 2.67 15.90 -25.41
C GLU A 174 4.02 15.49 -24.81
N PRO A 175 4.55 16.18 -23.78
CA PRO A 175 5.72 15.70 -23.07
C PRO A 175 5.41 14.39 -22.32
N LEU A 176 6.40 13.50 -22.24
CA LEU A 176 6.31 12.19 -21.60
C LEU A 176 7.66 11.82 -21.00
N TRP A 177 7.70 11.55 -19.70
CA TRP A 177 8.87 10.98 -19.03
C TRP A 177 8.46 9.63 -18.45
N LEU A 178 8.57 8.54 -19.21
CA LEU A 178 8.13 7.23 -18.76
C LEU A 178 9.26 6.52 -18.02
N ALA A 179 9.08 6.23 -16.73
CA ALA A 179 10.05 5.56 -15.89
C ALA A 179 9.76 4.06 -15.75
N LEU A 180 10.79 3.27 -15.98
CA LEU A 180 10.79 1.81 -15.89
C LEU A 180 11.98 1.35 -15.03
N PHE A 181 11.72 0.38 -14.15
CA PHE A 181 12.74 -0.35 -13.40
C PHE A 181 12.77 -1.80 -13.91
N PRO A 182 13.64 -2.13 -14.89
CA PRO A 182 13.63 -3.45 -15.53
C PRO A 182 13.85 -4.63 -14.59
N GLU A 183 14.48 -4.44 -13.43
CA GLU A 183 14.62 -5.49 -12.40
C GLU A 183 13.25 -5.99 -11.89
N GLY A 184 12.22 -5.14 -11.96
CA GLY A 184 10.84 -5.45 -11.57
C GLY A 184 10.62 -5.61 -10.06
N THR A 185 11.67 -5.48 -9.26
CA THR A 185 11.66 -5.47 -7.80
C THR A 185 12.92 -4.76 -7.30
N ASP A 186 12.85 -4.24 -6.08
CA ASP A 186 13.96 -3.76 -5.27
C ASP A 186 15.02 -4.85 -5.02
N PHE A 187 16.28 -4.46 -5.06
CA PHE A 187 17.44 -5.30 -4.79
C PHE A 187 17.52 -5.70 -3.32
N THR A 188 17.72 -6.99 -3.08
CA THR A 188 18.19 -7.52 -1.80
C THR A 188 19.24 -8.59 -2.07
N GLU A 189 20.13 -8.86 -1.12
CA GLU A 189 21.14 -9.92 -1.29
C GLU A 189 20.52 -11.28 -1.61
N GLU A 190 19.39 -11.61 -0.99
CA GLU A 190 18.64 -12.85 -1.25
C GLU A 190 18.06 -12.90 -2.67
N LYS A 191 17.52 -11.78 -3.18
CA LYS A 191 17.05 -11.67 -4.57
C LYS A 191 18.21 -11.76 -5.54
N CYS A 192 19.36 -11.16 -5.21
CA CYS A 192 20.58 -11.23 -6.00
C CYS A 192 21.08 -12.68 -6.12
N LYS A 193 21.22 -13.40 -5.00
CA LYS A 193 21.61 -14.83 -5.00
C LYS A 193 20.71 -15.69 -5.87
N ARG A 194 19.38 -15.47 -5.82
CA ARG A 194 18.41 -16.15 -6.69
C ARG A 194 18.59 -15.78 -8.16
N SER A 195 18.78 -14.50 -8.45
CA SER A 195 19.05 -14.00 -9.81
C SER A 195 20.35 -14.58 -10.37
N GLN A 196 21.40 -14.71 -9.57
CA GLN A 196 22.68 -15.31 -9.96
C GLN A 196 22.56 -16.80 -10.25
N LYS A 197 21.80 -17.54 -9.41
CA LYS A 197 21.52 -18.96 -9.65
C LYS A 197 20.79 -19.16 -10.98
N PHE A 198 19.72 -18.39 -11.22
CA PHE A 198 19.00 -18.42 -12.50
C PHE A 198 19.92 -18.03 -13.67
N ALA A 199 20.79 -17.02 -13.49
CA ALA A 199 21.73 -16.60 -14.52
C ALA A 199 22.67 -17.75 -14.93
N ALA A 200 23.23 -18.45 -13.94
CA ALA A 200 24.14 -19.58 -14.17
C ALA A 200 23.42 -20.74 -14.90
N GLU A 201 22.19 -21.07 -14.50
CA GLU A 201 21.38 -22.11 -15.14
C GLU A 201 20.99 -21.76 -16.59
N ALA A 202 20.71 -20.48 -16.85
CA ALA A 202 20.29 -20.00 -18.17
C ALA A 202 21.45 -19.57 -19.09
N GLY A 203 22.71 -19.70 -18.66
CA GLY A 203 23.88 -19.23 -19.43
C GLY A 203 23.96 -17.71 -19.60
N LEU A 204 23.35 -16.96 -18.67
CA LEU A 204 23.30 -15.50 -18.64
C LEU A 204 24.41 -14.93 -17.74
N PRO A 205 24.78 -13.64 -17.90
CA PRO A 205 25.78 -13.00 -17.04
C PRO A 205 25.37 -13.01 -15.56
N THR A 206 26.32 -13.38 -14.70
CA THR A 206 26.15 -13.27 -13.26
C THR A 206 26.45 -11.84 -12.82
N LEU A 207 25.44 -11.13 -12.30
CA LEU A 207 25.54 -9.74 -11.80
C LEU A 207 25.53 -9.75 -10.26
N SER A 208 26.22 -8.79 -9.63
CA SER A 208 26.43 -8.78 -8.17
C SER A 208 25.80 -7.59 -7.43
N ASN A 209 25.56 -6.49 -8.13
CA ASN A 209 25.07 -5.22 -7.58
C ASN A 209 23.68 -4.84 -8.12
N VAL A 210 23.20 -5.55 -9.15
CA VAL A 210 21.87 -5.42 -9.74
C VAL A 210 21.27 -6.80 -10.02
N LEU A 211 19.95 -6.88 -10.17
CA LEU A 211 19.26 -8.07 -10.65
C LEU A 211 19.27 -8.14 -12.18
N LEU A 212 19.06 -9.33 -12.73
CA LEU A 212 18.87 -9.48 -14.18
C LEU A 212 17.62 -8.71 -14.64
N PRO A 213 17.72 -7.88 -15.69
CA PRO A 213 16.59 -7.11 -16.16
C PRO A 213 15.57 -8.00 -16.87
N LYS A 214 14.28 -7.73 -16.63
CA LYS A 214 13.16 -8.26 -17.41
C LYS A 214 13.01 -7.43 -18.67
N THR A 215 13.29 -8.02 -19.82
CA THR A 215 13.41 -7.27 -21.08
C THR A 215 12.08 -6.94 -21.74
N ARG A 216 11.04 -7.76 -21.54
CA ARG A 216 9.76 -7.62 -22.24
C ARG A 216 9.05 -6.29 -22.02
N GLY A 217 8.95 -5.82 -20.77
CA GLY A 217 8.33 -4.52 -20.49
C GLY A 217 9.06 -3.37 -21.18
N PHE A 218 10.40 -3.45 -21.27
CA PHE A 218 11.21 -2.47 -21.99
C PHE A 218 10.95 -2.54 -23.49
N SER A 219 10.98 -3.73 -24.11
CA SER A 219 10.72 -3.88 -25.54
C SER A 219 9.32 -3.40 -25.92
N VAL A 220 8.28 -3.71 -25.13
CA VAL A 220 6.92 -3.22 -25.38
C VAL A 220 6.84 -1.69 -25.34
N CYS A 221 7.49 -1.06 -24.34
CA CYS A 221 7.54 0.40 -24.25
C CYS A 221 8.30 1.02 -25.43
N LEU A 222 9.45 0.44 -25.79
CA LEU A 222 10.28 0.90 -26.89
C LEU A 222 9.52 0.78 -28.21
N ASP A 223 8.97 -0.39 -28.55
CA ASP A 223 8.24 -0.63 -29.79
C ASP A 223 7.02 0.29 -29.93
N ALA A 224 6.27 0.49 -28.84
CA ALA A 224 5.09 1.34 -28.85
C ALA A 224 5.42 2.83 -29.01
N LEU A 225 6.57 3.29 -28.49
CA LEU A 225 6.91 4.71 -28.42
C LEU A 225 8.09 5.10 -29.32
N HIS A 226 8.74 4.17 -30.02
CA HIS A 226 9.99 4.35 -30.76
C HIS A 226 10.01 5.62 -31.63
N ASN A 227 8.94 5.85 -32.40
CA ASN A 227 8.84 6.97 -33.33
C ASN A 227 8.46 8.31 -32.65
N SER A 228 8.30 8.31 -31.34
CA SER A 228 7.86 9.46 -30.55
C SER A 228 8.83 9.84 -29.43
N LEU A 229 9.83 9.01 -29.12
CA LEU A 229 10.82 9.29 -28.07
C LEU A 229 12.02 10.06 -28.64
N ASP A 230 12.42 11.11 -27.92
CA ASP A 230 13.63 11.88 -28.19
C ASP A 230 14.88 11.05 -27.86
N ALA A 231 14.88 10.37 -26.70
CA ALA A 231 15.96 9.49 -26.26
C ALA A 231 15.51 8.49 -25.17
N VAL A 232 16.40 7.55 -24.87
CA VAL A 232 16.38 6.72 -23.66
C VAL A 232 17.44 7.22 -22.70
N TYR A 233 17.04 7.47 -21.45
CA TYR A 233 17.93 7.86 -20.37
C TYR A 233 18.22 6.64 -19.49
N ASP A 234 19.46 6.18 -19.54
CA ASP A 234 19.96 5.02 -18.82
C ASP A 234 20.66 5.46 -17.52
N LEU A 235 19.98 5.27 -16.38
CA LEU A 235 20.35 5.86 -15.10
C LEU A 235 20.89 4.81 -14.12
N THR A 236 22.05 5.07 -13.50
CA THR A 236 22.59 4.25 -12.42
C THR A 236 22.61 5.05 -11.13
N ILE A 237 21.89 4.57 -10.11
CA ILE A 237 21.73 5.26 -8.82
C ILE A 237 22.49 4.53 -7.73
N ALA A 238 23.26 5.28 -6.94
CA ALA A 238 23.96 4.82 -5.75
C ALA A 238 23.82 5.82 -4.61
N TYR A 239 24.01 5.36 -3.38
CA TYR A 239 23.75 6.12 -2.16
C TYR A 239 24.93 6.06 -1.22
N LYS A 240 25.16 7.14 -0.47
CA LYS A 240 26.04 7.15 0.70
C LYS A 240 25.36 7.73 1.94
N PRO A 241 25.71 7.22 3.13
CA PRO A 241 26.58 6.07 3.38
C PRO A 241 25.91 4.72 3.12
N ARG A 242 24.57 4.69 3.02
CA ARG A 242 23.77 3.50 2.76
C ARG A 242 22.52 3.83 1.95
N CYS A 243 21.83 2.79 1.46
CA CYS A 243 20.50 2.92 0.85
C CYS A 243 19.49 3.47 1.87
N PRO A 244 18.70 4.51 1.52
CA PRO A 244 17.67 5.06 2.38
C PRO A 244 16.36 4.26 2.34
N SER A 245 15.66 4.27 3.47
CA SER A 245 14.23 3.94 3.57
C SER A 245 13.36 5.19 3.33
N PHE A 246 12.05 5.00 3.19
CA PHE A 246 11.11 6.13 3.20
C PHE A 246 11.24 7.02 4.45
N MET A 247 11.36 6.41 5.63
CA MET A 247 11.46 7.17 6.88
C MET A 247 12.80 7.92 7.01
N ASP A 248 13.87 7.39 6.43
CA ASP A 248 15.15 8.10 6.39
C ASP A 248 15.03 9.44 5.66
N ASN A 249 14.30 9.44 4.54
CA ASN A 249 13.98 10.65 3.79
C ASN A 249 13.06 11.61 4.56
N VAL A 250 12.07 11.10 5.29
CA VAL A 250 11.15 11.96 6.08
C VAL A 250 11.89 12.68 7.20
N PHE A 251 12.76 11.98 7.93
CA PHE A 251 13.51 12.57 9.05
C PHE A 251 14.82 13.23 8.63
N GLY A 252 15.28 12.97 7.41
CA GLY A 252 16.53 13.47 6.85
C GLY A 252 17.79 12.82 7.43
N THR A 253 17.67 11.59 7.93
CA THR A 253 18.79 10.82 8.49
C THR A 253 19.74 10.34 7.39
N ASP A 254 19.18 9.76 6.33
CA ASP A 254 19.88 9.23 5.17
C ASP A 254 19.07 9.45 3.89
N PRO A 255 19.71 9.47 2.71
CA PRO A 255 21.15 9.41 2.49
C PRO A 255 21.76 10.81 2.62
N SER A 256 23.07 10.86 2.88
CA SER A 256 23.82 12.12 2.81
C SER A 256 24.14 12.51 1.36
N GLU A 257 24.43 11.51 0.52
CA GLU A 257 24.68 11.72 -0.91
C GLU A 257 23.85 10.74 -1.76
N VAL A 258 23.31 11.24 -2.87
CA VAL A 258 22.67 10.45 -3.93
C VAL A 258 23.47 10.67 -5.19
N HIS A 259 24.06 9.62 -5.73
CA HIS A 259 24.83 9.67 -6.97
C HIS A 259 23.98 9.12 -8.11
N ILE A 260 23.82 9.89 -9.18
CA ILE A 260 23.05 9.51 -10.36
C ILE A 260 23.98 9.62 -11.58
N HIS A 261 24.43 8.47 -12.08
CA HIS A 261 25.12 8.39 -13.36
C HIS A 261 24.11 8.30 -14.49
N VAL A 262 24.29 9.15 -15.50
CA VAL A 262 23.35 9.27 -16.61
C VAL A 262 24.05 8.98 -17.92
N LYS A 263 23.50 8.05 -18.69
CA LYS A 263 23.88 7.83 -20.09
C LYS A 263 22.69 8.13 -20.98
N ARG A 264 22.88 9.00 -21.98
CA ARG A 264 21.85 9.35 -22.96
C ARG A 264 22.06 8.51 -24.21
N VAL A 265 20.99 7.83 -24.64
CA VAL A 265 21.03 6.96 -25.82
C VAL A 265 19.94 7.39 -26.78
N LEU A 266 20.32 7.73 -28.02
CA LEU A 266 19.33 8.11 -29.03
C LEU A 266 18.48 6.89 -29.37
N THR A 267 17.17 7.05 -29.55
CA THR A 267 16.26 5.93 -29.82
C THR A 267 16.69 5.11 -31.05
N LYS A 268 17.25 5.77 -32.07
CA LYS A 268 17.81 5.15 -33.29
C LYS A 268 19.06 4.28 -33.07
N GLU A 269 19.74 4.43 -31.93
CA GLU A 269 20.91 3.63 -31.55
C GLU A 269 20.51 2.31 -30.87
N ILE A 270 19.24 2.19 -30.47
CA ILE A 270 18.71 0.98 -29.87
C ILE A 270 18.15 0.10 -31.01
N PRO A 271 18.57 -1.17 -31.09
CA PRO A 271 18.07 -2.07 -32.12
C PRO A 271 16.55 -2.23 -32.09
N ALA A 272 15.92 -2.27 -33.26
CA ALA A 272 14.47 -2.35 -33.39
C ALA A 272 13.90 -3.76 -33.14
N SER A 273 14.71 -4.82 -33.25
CA SER A 273 14.21 -6.16 -33.00
C SER A 273 14.11 -6.44 -31.49
N GLU A 274 13.09 -7.20 -31.08
CA GLU A 274 12.87 -7.54 -29.67
C GLU A 274 14.06 -8.30 -29.05
N ALA A 275 14.72 -9.17 -29.83
CA ALA A 275 15.87 -9.94 -29.38
C ALA A 275 17.10 -9.04 -29.17
N GLU A 276 17.38 -8.14 -30.10
CA GLU A 276 18.54 -7.24 -30.02
C GLU A 276 18.33 -6.13 -28.97
N SER A 277 17.12 -5.58 -28.83
CA SER A 277 16.79 -4.64 -27.75
C SER A 277 16.87 -5.31 -26.37
N SER A 278 16.49 -6.59 -26.26
CA SER A 278 16.67 -7.39 -25.04
C SER A 278 18.15 -7.58 -24.70
N ALA A 279 18.98 -7.89 -25.70
CA ALA A 279 20.42 -8.02 -25.53
C ALA A 279 21.07 -6.69 -25.12
N TRP A 280 20.67 -5.59 -25.77
CA TRP A 280 21.11 -4.24 -25.44
C TRP A 280 20.79 -3.88 -23.99
N LEU A 281 19.57 -4.19 -23.51
CA LEU A 281 19.18 -3.93 -22.12
C LEU A 281 20.01 -4.77 -21.14
N MET A 282 20.30 -6.04 -21.49
CA MET A 282 21.17 -6.89 -20.70
C MET A 282 22.59 -6.30 -20.59
N ASP A 283 23.14 -5.76 -21.68
CA ASP A 283 24.45 -5.12 -21.69
C ASP A 283 24.49 -3.78 -20.95
N SER A 284 23.39 -3.02 -20.99
CA SER A 284 23.20 -1.86 -20.11
C SER A 284 23.31 -2.28 -18.64
N PHE A 285 22.61 -3.35 -18.22
CA PHE A 285 22.67 -3.84 -16.83
C PHE A 285 24.03 -4.42 -16.42
N LYS A 286 24.78 -5.05 -17.33
CA LYS A 286 26.20 -5.39 -17.09
C LYS A 286 27.04 -4.14 -16.82
N SER A 287 26.78 -3.06 -17.55
CA SER A 287 27.50 -1.78 -17.38
C SER A 287 27.15 -1.13 -16.04
N LYS A 288 25.87 -1.17 -15.63
CA LYS A 288 25.42 -0.72 -14.30
C LYS A 288 26.10 -1.49 -13.17
N ASP A 289 26.21 -2.81 -13.31
CA ASP A 289 26.84 -3.68 -12.33
C ASP A 289 28.32 -3.32 -12.10
N ARG A 290 29.05 -3.05 -13.20
CA ARG A 290 30.43 -2.56 -13.15
C ARG A 290 30.53 -1.19 -12.52
N LEU A 291 29.69 -0.24 -12.94
CA LEU A 291 29.66 1.12 -12.35
C LEU A 291 29.41 1.09 -10.85
N LEU A 292 28.53 0.22 -10.37
CA LEU A 292 28.27 0.07 -8.94
C LEU A 292 29.42 -0.61 -8.21
N SER A 293 30.12 -1.55 -8.84
CA SER A 293 31.35 -2.14 -8.28
C SER A 293 32.43 -1.08 -8.13
N ASP A 294 32.66 -0.27 -9.18
CA ASP A 294 33.61 0.84 -9.16
C ASP A 294 33.22 1.89 -8.12
N PHE A 295 31.92 2.20 -8.02
CA PHE A 295 31.40 3.11 -7.00
C PHE A 295 31.64 2.58 -5.58
N ASN A 296 31.42 1.30 -5.32
CA ASN A 296 31.67 0.71 -4.00
C ASN A 296 33.16 0.75 -3.63
N ALA A 297 34.05 0.68 -4.62
CA ALA A 297 35.51 0.75 -4.40
C ALA A 297 36.04 2.19 -4.30
N GLN A 298 35.54 3.10 -5.13
CA GLN A 298 36.08 4.46 -5.29
C GLN A 298 35.26 5.53 -4.58
N GLY A 299 34.02 5.21 -4.19
CA GLY A 299 33.07 6.15 -3.60
C GLY A 299 32.50 7.18 -4.60
N GLN A 300 32.69 7.02 -5.90
CA GLN A 300 32.15 7.97 -6.87
C GLN A 300 31.95 7.33 -8.25
N PHE A 301 31.02 7.86 -9.02
CA PHE A 301 30.89 7.54 -10.44
C PHE A 301 31.88 8.36 -11.28
N PRO A 302 32.28 7.87 -12.46
CA PRO A 302 33.19 8.60 -13.35
C PRO A 302 32.54 9.85 -13.93
N ASN A 303 33.34 10.87 -14.26
CA ASN A 303 32.88 12.11 -14.88
C ASN A 303 31.77 12.81 -14.08
N GLN A 304 31.99 13.00 -12.78
CA GLN A 304 31.12 13.84 -11.96
C GLN A 304 31.04 15.24 -12.56
N ARG A 305 29.85 15.81 -12.54
CA ARG A 305 29.60 17.14 -13.05
C ARG A 305 28.75 17.95 -12.07
N PRO A 306 29.00 19.26 -11.99
CA PRO A 306 28.06 20.16 -11.33
C PRO A 306 26.79 20.25 -12.19
N GLU A 307 25.64 20.00 -11.58
CA GLU A 307 24.34 20.33 -12.14
C GLU A 307 23.74 21.47 -11.30
N GLU A 308 22.85 22.28 -11.86
CA GLU A 308 22.29 23.47 -11.18
C GLU A 308 21.68 23.11 -9.81
N GLU A 309 22.06 23.85 -8.77
CA GLU A 309 21.47 23.72 -7.45
C GLU A 309 20.00 24.14 -7.46
N LEU A 310 19.20 23.52 -6.58
CA LEU A 310 17.81 23.91 -6.44
C LEU A 310 17.68 25.31 -5.82
N SER A 311 16.91 26.19 -6.47
CA SER A 311 16.69 27.55 -5.98
C SER A 311 15.88 27.57 -4.69
N ILE A 312 16.48 28.10 -3.61
CA ILE A 312 15.81 28.33 -2.32
C ILE A 312 14.59 29.24 -2.49
N LEU A 313 14.66 30.25 -3.36
CA LEU A 313 13.53 31.14 -3.61
C LEU A 313 12.35 30.39 -4.25
N LYS A 314 12.62 29.51 -5.23
CA LYS A 314 11.58 28.66 -5.82
C LYS A 314 11.04 27.67 -4.79
N CYS A 315 11.88 27.10 -3.93
CA CYS A 315 11.46 26.26 -2.81
C CYS A 315 10.45 27.00 -1.90
N ILE A 316 10.81 28.18 -1.42
CA ILE A 316 9.96 28.98 -0.52
C ILE A 316 8.65 29.36 -1.23
N ALA A 317 8.71 29.79 -2.49
CA ALA A 317 7.53 30.15 -3.27
C ALA A 317 6.60 28.95 -3.48
N THR A 318 7.13 27.80 -3.92
CA THR A 318 6.35 26.57 -4.13
C THR A 318 5.70 26.10 -2.83
N PHE A 319 6.45 26.07 -1.73
CA PHE A 319 5.92 25.69 -0.42
C PHE A 319 4.84 26.65 0.06
N GLY A 320 5.09 27.96 -0.03
CA GLY A 320 4.12 28.99 0.35
C GLY A 320 2.82 28.92 -0.45
N VAL A 321 2.90 28.71 -1.76
CA VAL A 321 1.71 28.53 -2.62
C VAL A 321 0.93 27.29 -2.19
N ILE A 322 1.57 26.13 -2.07
CA ILE A 322 0.90 24.87 -1.76
C ILE A 322 0.27 24.89 -0.36
N VAL A 323 1.00 25.37 0.64
CA VAL A 323 0.49 25.51 2.02
C VAL A 323 -0.66 26.52 2.05
N SER A 324 -0.55 27.66 1.35
CA SER A 324 -1.66 28.63 1.30
C SER A 324 -2.91 28.07 0.64
N LEU A 325 -2.77 27.27 -0.43
CA LEU A 325 -3.92 26.61 -1.08
C LEU A 325 -4.55 25.54 -0.19
N THR A 326 -3.74 24.91 0.67
CA THR A 326 -4.18 23.84 1.58
C THR A 326 -4.87 24.41 2.82
N PHE A 327 -4.39 25.53 3.37
CA PHE A 327 -4.87 26.11 4.64
C PHE A 327 -5.63 27.42 4.47
N ARG A 328 -6.05 27.78 3.24
CA ARG A 328 -6.88 28.98 3.02
C ARG A 328 -8.22 28.81 3.74
N PRO A 329 -8.62 29.73 4.63
CA PRO A 329 -9.98 29.76 5.16
C PRO A 329 -10.93 30.05 3.98
N SER A 330 -11.91 29.16 3.75
CA SER A 330 -12.88 29.32 2.66
C SER A 330 -13.57 30.68 2.72
N PRO A 331 -13.74 31.38 1.57
CA PRO A 331 -14.57 32.57 1.52
C PRO A 331 -16.04 32.16 1.63
N SER A 332 -16.67 32.56 2.74
CA SER A 332 -18.11 32.82 2.91
C SER A 332 -19.07 32.11 1.94
N VAL A 333 -19.43 30.86 2.26
CA VAL A 333 -20.77 30.35 1.92
C VAL A 333 -21.69 30.71 3.08
N GLY A 334 -22.78 31.40 2.74
CA GLY A 334 -23.66 32.12 3.67
C GLY A 334 -24.13 31.33 4.88
N CYS A 335 -24.22 32.07 5.99
CA CYS A 335 -24.77 31.64 7.26
C CYS A 335 -26.26 31.28 7.10
N CYS A 336 -26.57 29.98 7.10
CA CYS A 336 -27.86 29.47 7.56
C CYS A 336 -27.61 28.69 8.85
N LYS A 337 -28.33 29.08 9.90
CA LYS A 337 -28.22 28.57 11.27
C LYS A 337 -28.43 27.05 11.34
N GLY A 338 -27.59 26.37 12.13
CA GLY A 338 -27.92 25.09 12.77
C GLY A 338 -26.98 23.93 12.41
N GLY A 339 -26.24 23.44 13.42
CA GLY A 339 -25.55 22.14 13.41
C GLY A 339 -24.05 22.24 13.25
N GLY A 340 -23.28 21.94 14.31
CA GLY A 340 -21.86 21.64 14.17
C GLY A 340 -21.66 20.55 13.13
N VAL A 341 -20.59 20.64 12.34
CA VAL A 341 -20.23 19.59 11.37
C VAL A 341 -19.95 18.33 12.17
N ALA A 342 -20.97 17.46 12.25
CA ALA A 342 -20.83 16.12 12.77
C ALA A 342 -19.84 15.39 11.86
N VAL A 343 -18.73 14.95 12.45
CA VAL A 343 -17.95 13.83 11.90
C VAL A 343 -18.95 12.69 11.76
N SER A 344 -19.28 12.29 10.53
CA SER A 344 -20.12 11.10 10.32
C SER A 344 -19.25 9.88 10.67
N ALA A 345 -19.31 9.49 11.94
CA ALA A 345 -18.75 8.24 12.42
C ALA A 345 -19.69 7.10 12.02
N THR A 346 -19.13 5.98 11.56
CA THR A 346 -19.89 4.76 11.37
C THR A 346 -20.32 4.24 12.73
N VAL A 347 -21.62 4.05 12.92
CA VAL A 347 -22.16 3.56 14.19
C VAL A 347 -22.30 2.04 14.13
N PHE A 348 -21.59 1.36 15.02
CA PHE A 348 -21.77 -0.06 15.30
C PHE A 348 -22.73 -0.22 16.48
N THR A 349 -23.88 -0.85 16.24
CA THR A 349 -24.82 -1.26 17.31
C THR A 349 -24.59 -2.73 17.61
N LEU A 350 -24.05 -3.04 18.79
CA LEU A 350 -23.88 -4.42 19.24
C LEU A 350 -25.14 -4.81 20.02
N GLU A 351 -25.77 -5.92 19.65
CA GLU A 351 -27.00 -6.42 20.26
C GLU A 351 -26.80 -7.86 20.74
N ASN A 352 -27.15 -8.13 22.01
CA ASN A 352 -27.15 -9.48 22.53
C ASN A 352 -28.57 -10.07 22.49
N SER A 353 -28.86 -10.92 21.50
CA SER A 353 -30.11 -11.70 21.43
C SER A 353 -29.96 -13.10 22.02
N CYS A 354 -28.80 -13.43 22.61
CA CYS A 354 -28.61 -14.71 23.29
C CYS A 354 -29.38 -14.73 24.63
N PRO A 355 -29.80 -15.92 25.10
CA PRO A 355 -30.44 -16.07 26.41
C PRO A 355 -29.48 -15.93 27.59
N TYR A 356 -28.20 -15.65 27.33
CA TYR A 356 -27.13 -15.52 28.33
C TYR A 356 -26.29 -14.27 28.06
N THR A 357 -25.59 -13.80 29.09
CA THR A 357 -24.64 -12.68 28.95
C THR A 357 -23.48 -13.08 28.06
N VAL A 358 -23.13 -12.20 27.12
CA VAL A 358 -21.89 -12.28 26.36
C VAL A 358 -20.99 -11.14 26.76
N TRP A 359 -19.67 -11.32 26.62
CA TRP A 359 -18.70 -10.25 26.83
C TRP A 359 -18.03 -9.96 25.50
N PRO A 360 -18.51 -8.96 24.72
CA PRO A 360 -17.86 -8.60 23.48
C PRO A 360 -16.37 -8.30 23.72
N GLY A 361 -15.52 -8.86 22.87
CA GLY A 361 -14.13 -8.47 22.71
C GLY A 361 -14.00 -7.62 21.45
N ILE A 362 -13.19 -6.56 21.54
CA ILE A 362 -13.00 -5.62 20.44
C ILE A 362 -11.51 -5.41 20.27
N LEU A 363 -11.02 -5.49 19.03
CA LEU A 363 -9.65 -5.17 18.70
C LEU A 363 -9.61 -4.28 17.47
N SER A 364 -8.90 -3.15 17.58
CA SER A 364 -8.57 -2.31 16.43
C SER A 364 -7.23 -2.72 15.84
N GLY A 365 -7.14 -2.79 14.51
CA GLY A 365 -5.92 -3.11 13.78
C GLY A 365 -5.09 -1.88 13.40
N ASN A 366 -5.65 -0.67 13.50
CA ASN A 366 -5.01 0.54 12.96
C ASN A 366 -5.19 1.82 13.80
N THR A 367 -6.09 1.83 14.78
CA THR A 367 -6.44 3.01 15.58
C THR A 367 -6.75 2.61 17.02
N ASN A 368 -7.31 3.52 17.82
CA ASN A 368 -7.74 3.20 19.19
C ASN A 368 -8.86 2.13 19.19
N THR A 369 -8.83 1.27 20.19
CA THR A 369 -9.82 0.19 20.37
C THR A 369 -11.16 0.75 20.85
N LEU A 370 -12.25 0.40 20.17
CA LEU A 370 -13.59 0.84 20.54
C LEU A 370 -14.06 0.15 21.82
N GLY A 371 -14.93 0.82 22.60
CA GLY A 371 -15.49 0.24 23.83
C GLY A 371 -14.45 -0.21 24.85
N GLU A 372 -13.26 0.40 24.83
CA GLU A 372 -12.12 0.05 25.68
C GLU A 372 -11.69 -1.43 25.58
N GLY A 373 -12.02 -2.10 24.48
CA GLY A 373 -11.63 -3.49 24.20
C GLY A 373 -12.56 -4.57 24.75
N GLY A 374 -13.54 -4.23 25.59
CA GLY A 374 -14.56 -5.19 26.00
C GLY A 374 -15.35 -4.81 27.25
N PHE A 375 -16.55 -5.36 27.35
CA PHE A 375 -17.54 -5.07 28.39
C PHE A 375 -18.55 -6.21 28.50
N PRO A 376 -19.31 -6.34 29.60
CA PRO A 376 -20.46 -7.25 29.66
C PRO A 376 -21.64 -6.72 28.84
N LEU A 377 -22.34 -7.59 28.11
CA LEU A 377 -23.57 -7.29 27.39
C LEU A 377 -24.63 -8.33 27.76
N THR A 378 -25.58 -7.94 28.62
CA THR A 378 -26.64 -8.83 29.15
C THR A 378 -27.68 -9.19 28.09
N PRO A 379 -28.48 -10.26 28.28
CA PRO A 379 -29.55 -10.63 27.35
C PRO A 379 -30.49 -9.45 27.03
N GLY A 380 -30.76 -9.24 25.75
CA GLY A 380 -31.61 -8.15 25.24
C GLY A 380 -30.98 -6.75 25.27
N ALA A 381 -29.76 -6.60 25.79
CA ALA A 381 -29.08 -5.31 25.82
C ALA A 381 -28.42 -4.97 24.49
N SER A 382 -28.29 -3.67 24.23
CA SER A 382 -27.55 -3.14 23.09
C SER A 382 -26.68 -1.95 23.48
N ILE A 383 -25.62 -1.72 22.71
CA ILE A 383 -24.73 -0.58 22.88
C ILE A 383 -24.27 -0.05 21.52
N GLN A 384 -24.10 1.26 21.43
CA GLN A 384 -23.58 1.92 20.23
C GLN A 384 -22.11 2.30 20.43
N LEU A 385 -21.29 1.97 19.43
CA LEU A 385 -19.88 2.31 19.36
C LEU A 385 -19.63 3.10 18.08
N ASN A 386 -18.97 4.24 18.21
CA ASN A 386 -18.68 5.11 17.08
C ASN A 386 -17.28 4.82 16.55
N ALA A 387 -17.20 4.40 15.29
CA ALA A 387 -15.95 4.16 14.61
C ALA A 387 -15.55 5.35 13.74
N PRO A 388 -14.30 5.83 13.84
CA PRO A 388 -13.82 6.88 12.94
C PRO A 388 -13.73 6.36 11.49
N PRO A 389 -13.81 7.25 10.48
CA PRO A 389 -13.55 6.85 9.09
C PRO A 389 -12.17 6.21 8.93
N GLY A 390 -12.08 5.11 8.18
CA GLY A 390 -10.85 4.34 8.07
C GLY A 390 -10.63 3.32 9.19
N TRP A 391 -11.52 3.18 10.18
CA TRP A 391 -11.38 2.20 11.26
C TRP A 391 -11.36 0.77 10.70
N SER A 392 -10.37 -0.04 11.11
CA SER A 392 -10.30 -1.46 10.77
C SER A 392 -10.11 -2.26 12.04
N GLY A 393 -10.89 -3.32 12.21
CA GLY A 393 -10.89 -4.10 13.43
C GLY A 393 -11.88 -5.25 13.40
N ARG A 394 -11.99 -5.92 14.55
CA ARG A 394 -12.85 -7.09 14.72
C ARG A 394 -13.59 -7.08 16.05
N PHE A 395 -14.75 -7.73 16.04
CA PHE A 395 -15.60 -7.99 17.18
C PHE A 395 -15.78 -9.50 17.35
N TRP A 396 -15.83 -9.97 18.59
CA TRP A 396 -16.20 -11.35 18.90
C TRP A 396 -16.96 -11.43 20.21
N ALA A 397 -17.70 -12.51 20.45
CA ALA A 397 -18.36 -12.76 21.74
C ALA A 397 -17.52 -13.71 22.58
N ARG A 398 -17.43 -13.42 23.89
CA ARG A 398 -16.90 -14.35 24.90
C ARG A 398 -18.04 -14.90 25.75
N THR A 399 -17.97 -16.17 26.12
CA THR A 399 -19.00 -16.85 26.92
C THR A 399 -18.40 -17.50 28.18
N GLY A 400 -19.24 -17.70 29.20
CA GLY A 400 -18.84 -18.32 30.46
C GLY A 400 -17.77 -17.52 31.22
N CYS A 401 -17.80 -16.19 31.14
CA CYS A 401 -16.78 -15.35 31.74
C CYS A 401 -17.05 -15.07 33.23
N SER A 402 -15.96 -15.05 34.01
CA SER A 402 -15.96 -14.56 35.38
C SER A 402 -14.79 -13.60 35.59
N PHE A 403 -15.07 -12.33 35.91
CA PHE A 403 -14.07 -11.29 36.14
C PHE A 403 -14.18 -10.76 37.58
N GLY A 404 -13.04 -10.64 38.25
CA GLY A 404 -12.94 -9.96 39.54
C GLY A 404 -13.02 -8.44 39.41
N SER A 405 -13.00 -7.74 40.54
CA SER A 405 -13.09 -6.26 40.60
C SER A 405 -11.96 -5.52 39.86
N SER A 406 -10.82 -6.18 39.65
CA SER A 406 -9.69 -5.66 38.86
C SER A 406 -9.87 -5.80 37.34
N GLY A 407 -10.98 -6.39 36.88
CA GLY A 407 -11.20 -6.69 35.47
C GLY A 407 -10.39 -7.89 34.95
N ARG A 408 -9.74 -8.65 35.84
CA ARG A 408 -9.06 -9.91 35.52
C ARG A 408 -9.92 -11.13 35.82
N GLY A 409 -9.82 -12.16 34.99
CA GLY A 409 -10.73 -13.29 35.01
C GLY A 409 -10.41 -14.32 33.93
N THR A 410 -11.40 -15.13 33.58
CA THR A 410 -11.31 -16.12 32.50
C THR A 410 -12.66 -16.28 31.81
N CYS A 411 -12.65 -16.56 30.51
CA CYS A 411 -13.81 -16.99 29.74
C CYS A 411 -13.64 -18.43 29.23
N VAL A 412 -14.74 -19.14 29.05
CA VAL A 412 -14.75 -20.50 28.47
C VAL A 412 -14.40 -20.45 26.97
N THR A 413 -14.93 -19.46 26.26
CA THR A 413 -14.66 -19.26 24.82
C THR A 413 -14.25 -17.83 24.52
N GLY A 414 -13.36 -17.65 23.53
CA GLY A 414 -12.93 -16.35 23.04
C GLY A 414 -12.10 -15.50 24.03
N ASP A 415 -11.59 -16.09 25.11
CA ASP A 415 -10.80 -15.37 26.13
C ASP A 415 -9.63 -14.59 25.49
N CYS A 416 -9.29 -13.41 26.02
CA CYS A 416 -8.29 -12.53 25.42
C CYS A 416 -7.12 -12.24 26.38
N GLY A 417 -6.66 -13.28 27.09
CA GLY A 417 -5.56 -13.18 28.06
C GLY A 417 -6.03 -12.89 29.49
N GLY A 418 -7.24 -13.33 29.83
CA GLY A 418 -7.83 -13.20 31.16
C GLY A 418 -8.20 -11.78 31.57
N ALA A 419 -8.45 -10.89 30.59
CA ALA A 419 -8.81 -9.49 30.82
C ALA A 419 -10.21 -9.17 30.28
N LEU A 420 -10.99 -8.37 31.01
CA LEU A 420 -12.29 -7.87 30.55
C LEU A 420 -12.12 -6.97 29.33
N LYS A 421 -11.11 -6.09 29.37
CA LYS A 421 -10.73 -5.16 28.31
C LYS A 421 -9.63 -5.79 27.46
N CYS A 422 -9.98 -6.26 26.28
CA CYS A 422 -9.04 -6.97 25.42
C CYS A 422 -8.00 -6.02 24.81
N THR A 423 -6.75 -6.47 24.79
CA THR A 423 -5.63 -5.79 24.10
C THR A 423 -5.03 -6.63 22.96
N GLY A 424 -5.45 -7.89 22.88
CA GLY A 424 -5.08 -8.83 21.82
C GLY A 424 -6.30 -9.62 21.34
N ASN A 425 -6.04 -10.63 20.50
CA ASN A 425 -7.09 -11.46 19.93
C ASN A 425 -7.77 -12.33 20.96
N GLY A 426 -9.03 -12.72 20.68
CA GLY A 426 -9.65 -13.85 21.33
C GLY A 426 -8.91 -15.13 20.97
N VAL A 427 -8.70 -16.00 21.96
CA VAL A 427 -8.16 -17.34 21.77
C VAL A 427 -9.20 -18.18 21.02
N PRO A 428 -8.87 -18.74 19.83
CA PRO A 428 -9.76 -19.61 19.09
C PRO A 428 -10.20 -20.84 19.92
N PRO A 429 -11.44 -21.33 19.77
CA PRO A 429 -12.42 -20.94 18.76
C PRO A 429 -13.23 -19.67 19.07
N ALA A 430 -13.37 -18.78 18.08
CA ALA A 430 -14.19 -17.58 18.18
C ALA A 430 -14.76 -17.17 16.82
N THR A 431 -16.09 -16.98 16.77
CA THR A 431 -16.75 -16.36 15.62
C THR A 431 -16.37 -14.87 15.57
N LEU A 432 -15.90 -14.39 14.42
CA LEU A 432 -15.45 -13.01 14.26
C LEU A 432 -16.41 -12.22 13.36
N ALA A 433 -16.63 -10.95 13.69
CA ALA A 433 -17.16 -9.95 12.78
C ALA A 433 -16.03 -8.97 12.44
N GLU A 434 -15.62 -8.92 11.18
CA GLU A 434 -14.47 -8.16 10.72
C GLU A 434 -14.92 -6.98 9.87
N PHE A 435 -14.27 -5.83 10.04
CA PHE A 435 -14.62 -4.60 9.35
C PHE A 435 -13.39 -3.83 8.91
N THR A 436 -13.50 -3.21 7.74
CA THR A 436 -12.67 -2.10 7.30
C THR A 436 -13.60 -0.99 6.83
N VAL A 437 -13.79 0.04 7.65
CA VAL A 437 -14.63 1.20 7.40
C VAL A 437 -13.93 2.13 6.41
N GLY A 438 -14.63 2.57 5.37
CA GLY A 438 -14.13 3.50 4.38
C GLY A 438 -13.79 4.88 4.96
N SER A 439 -12.83 5.57 4.36
CA SER A 439 -12.48 6.94 4.75
C SER A 439 -13.27 7.97 3.92
N SER A 440 -14.20 8.69 4.58
CA SER A 440 -15.06 9.84 4.15
C SER A 440 -15.73 9.81 2.76
N ASN A 441 -17.06 10.04 2.74
CA ASN A 441 -18.01 10.34 1.64
C ASN A 441 -17.95 9.56 0.30
N SER A 442 -16.95 8.69 0.09
CA SER A 442 -16.84 7.78 -1.06
C SER A 442 -16.07 6.48 -0.74
N GLY A 443 -15.67 6.28 0.52
CA GLY A 443 -15.01 5.07 0.97
C GLY A 443 -16.02 3.92 1.11
N MET A 444 -15.74 2.79 0.47
CA MET A 444 -16.51 1.57 0.60
C MET A 444 -16.08 0.82 1.85
N ASP A 445 -17.03 0.46 2.71
CA ASP A 445 -16.78 -0.41 3.85
C ASP A 445 -16.71 -1.85 3.36
N PHE A 446 -15.80 -2.63 3.93
CA PHE A 446 -15.71 -4.07 3.77
C PHE A 446 -16.05 -4.73 5.09
N TYR A 447 -16.92 -5.73 5.07
CA TYR A 447 -17.30 -6.45 6.27
C TYR A 447 -17.64 -7.90 5.98
N ASP A 448 -17.43 -8.73 6.98
CA ASP A 448 -17.72 -10.16 6.93
C ASP A 448 -17.87 -10.77 8.32
N VAL A 449 -18.49 -11.95 8.36
CA VAL A 449 -18.42 -12.84 9.51
C VAL A 449 -17.48 -13.98 9.15
N SER A 450 -16.52 -14.26 10.04
CA SER A 450 -15.45 -15.20 9.78
C SER A 450 -15.42 -16.34 10.80
N LEU A 451 -15.33 -17.55 10.28
CA LEU A 451 -15.23 -18.82 11.02
C LEU A 451 -13.85 -19.47 10.82
N VAL A 452 -12.89 -18.71 10.26
CA VAL A 452 -11.49 -19.14 10.08
C VAL A 452 -10.86 -19.51 11.43
N ASP A 453 -11.18 -18.73 12.46
CA ASP A 453 -10.78 -18.97 13.85
C ASP A 453 -11.79 -19.86 14.60
N GLY A 454 -12.66 -20.58 13.90
CA GLY A 454 -13.68 -21.45 14.47
C GLY A 454 -14.97 -20.73 14.85
N TYR A 455 -15.81 -21.40 15.62
CA TYR A 455 -17.16 -20.94 15.97
C TYR A 455 -17.41 -21.12 17.47
N ASN A 456 -18.05 -20.14 18.09
CA ASN A 456 -18.55 -20.26 19.47
C ASN A 456 -19.99 -19.76 19.62
N VAL A 457 -20.31 -18.61 19.05
CA VAL A 457 -21.63 -17.97 19.12
C VAL A 457 -22.11 -17.60 17.71
N LYS A 458 -23.40 -17.77 17.45
CA LYS A 458 -24.07 -17.26 16.24
C LYS A 458 -23.86 -15.75 16.14
N MET A 459 -23.54 -15.24 14.96
CA MET A 459 -23.25 -13.83 14.76
C MET A 459 -23.76 -13.35 13.41
N GLY A 460 -24.29 -12.14 13.36
CA GLY A 460 -24.74 -11.53 12.13
C GLY A 460 -24.41 -10.05 12.07
N ILE A 461 -24.09 -9.57 10.88
CA ILE A 461 -23.89 -8.17 10.53
C ILE A 461 -25.00 -7.76 9.58
N ARG A 462 -25.77 -6.75 9.97
CA ARG A 462 -26.78 -6.13 9.13
C ARG A 462 -26.45 -4.65 8.92
N PRO A 463 -26.14 -4.22 7.69
CA PRO A 463 -26.03 -2.81 7.35
C PRO A 463 -27.37 -2.08 7.56
N GLN A 464 -27.31 -0.84 8.02
CA GLN A 464 -28.41 0.08 8.20
C GLN A 464 -28.19 1.30 7.29
N GLY A 465 -29.05 1.45 6.29
CA GLY A 465 -28.87 2.45 5.24
C GLY A 465 -27.74 2.07 4.28
N GLY A 466 -27.03 3.10 3.79
CA GLY A 466 -25.96 2.94 2.81
C GLY A 466 -26.42 2.60 1.40
N SER A 467 -25.44 2.41 0.51
CA SER A 467 -25.64 2.08 -0.92
C SER A 467 -24.58 1.10 -1.41
N GLY A 468 -24.90 0.28 -2.42
CA GLY A 468 -24.02 -0.78 -2.93
C GLY A 468 -24.59 -2.17 -2.66
N ASP A 469 -23.71 -3.14 -2.37
CA ASP A 469 -24.10 -4.55 -2.12
C ASP A 469 -24.89 -4.69 -0.80
N CYS A 470 -24.34 -4.16 0.30
CA CYS A 470 -25.02 -4.00 1.60
C CYS A 470 -25.81 -5.23 2.09
N ARG A 471 -25.33 -6.44 1.76
CA ARG A 471 -25.96 -7.71 2.12
C ARG A 471 -25.71 -8.09 3.58
N TYR A 472 -26.57 -8.96 4.10
CA TYR A 472 -26.37 -9.58 5.41
C TYR A 472 -25.18 -10.55 5.38
N ALA A 473 -24.26 -10.42 6.32
CA ALA A 473 -23.16 -11.36 6.53
C ALA A 473 -23.36 -12.07 7.87
N GLY A 474 -23.26 -13.40 7.93
CA GLY A 474 -23.48 -14.05 9.21
C GLY A 474 -23.63 -15.56 9.22
N CYS A 475 -23.80 -16.05 10.45
CA CYS A 475 -23.96 -17.45 10.77
C CYS A 475 -25.09 -17.59 11.80
N VAL A 476 -26.29 -17.89 11.29
CA VAL A 476 -27.53 -18.08 12.09
C VAL A 476 -27.73 -19.53 12.54
N SER A 477 -27.04 -20.47 11.91
CA SER A 477 -27.08 -21.90 12.27
C SER A 477 -26.23 -22.16 13.50
N ASP A 478 -26.61 -23.13 14.33
CA ASP A 478 -25.79 -23.55 15.46
C ASP A 478 -24.76 -24.60 15.01
N ILE A 479 -23.50 -24.20 14.91
CA ILE A 479 -22.45 -25.12 14.46
C ILE A 479 -22.04 -26.08 15.59
N ASN A 480 -22.29 -25.73 16.85
CA ASN A 480 -21.96 -26.61 17.98
C ASN A 480 -22.76 -27.92 17.93
N GLU A 481 -23.97 -27.90 17.35
CA GLU A 481 -24.83 -29.09 17.17
C GLU A 481 -24.27 -30.09 16.14
N ILE A 482 -23.54 -29.61 15.13
CA ILE A 482 -22.99 -30.43 14.04
C ILE A 482 -21.46 -30.56 14.10
N CYS A 483 -20.83 -30.04 15.15
CA CYS A 483 -19.38 -30.02 15.29
C CYS A 483 -18.82 -31.46 15.35
N PRO A 484 -17.86 -31.84 14.51
CA PRO A 484 -17.17 -33.13 14.58
C PRO A 484 -16.45 -33.32 15.92
N SER A 485 -16.38 -34.55 16.43
CA SER A 485 -15.80 -34.86 17.73
C SER A 485 -14.39 -34.31 17.95
N GLU A 486 -13.56 -34.35 16.92
CA GLU A 486 -12.17 -33.90 16.92
C GLU A 486 -12.00 -32.38 16.93
N LEU A 487 -13.09 -31.62 16.69
CA LEU A 487 -13.10 -30.15 16.70
C LEU A 487 -13.82 -29.57 17.93
N ARG A 488 -14.48 -30.38 18.75
CA ARG A 488 -15.30 -29.91 19.89
C ARG A 488 -14.45 -29.34 21.01
N ILE A 489 -14.90 -28.21 21.55
CA ILE A 489 -14.57 -27.75 22.90
C ILE A 489 -15.80 -27.99 23.77
N MET A 490 -15.65 -28.76 24.84
CA MET A 490 -16.74 -29.06 25.78
C MET A 490 -16.89 -27.95 26.81
N ASP A 491 -18.13 -27.69 27.24
CA ASP A 491 -18.42 -26.78 28.34
C ASP A 491 -17.91 -27.39 29.67
N PRO A 492 -16.99 -26.73 30.39
CA PRO A 492 -16.48 -27.25 31.65
C PRO A 492 -17.53 -27.27 32.78
N LEU A 493 -18.64 -26.54 32.62
CA LEU A 493 -19.70 -26.42 33.63
C LEU A 493 -20.90 -27.32 33.34
N ASN A 494 -21.07 -27.77 32.09
CA ASN A 494 -22.23 -28.55 31.65
C ASN A 494 -21.77 -29.78 30.86
N ASP A 495 -21.80 -30.95 31.50
CA ASP A 495 -21.37 -32.19 30.85
C ASP A 495 -22.23 -32.50 29.62
N GLY A 496 -21.58 -32.97 28.55
CA GLY A 496 -22.20 -33.27 27.26
C GLY A 496 -22.54 -32.06 26.37
N ILE A 497 -22.33 -30.81 26.82
CA ILE A 497 -22.57 -29.62 26.00
C ILE A 497 -21.29 -29.20 25.27
N VAL A 498 -21.39 -28.97 23.95
CA VAL A 498 -20.33 -28.40 23.13
C VAL A 498 -20.38 -26.88 23.26
N ALA A 499 -19.36 -26.28 23.88
CA ALA A 499 -19.25 -24.84 24.08
C ALA A 499 -18.79 -24.10 22.81
N ALA A 500 -17.96 -24.75 21.98
CA ALA A 500 -17.45 -24.18 20.74
C ALA A 500 -16.90 -25.26 19.79
N CYS A 501 -16.71 -24.88 18.52
CA CYS A 501 -16.15 -25.73 17.47
C CYS A 501 -14.88 -25.10 16.88
N LYS A 502 -13.74 -25.78 16.97
CA LYS A 502 -12.48 -25.37 16.34
C LYS A 502 -12.59 -25.39 14.82
N SER A 503 -11.86 -24.50 14.15
CA SER A 503 -11.53 -24.71 12.75
C SER A 503 -10.49 -25.83 12.62
N ALA A 504 -10.37 -26.40 11.42
CA ALA A 504 -9.34 -27.41 11.15
C ALA A 504 -7.91 -26.86 11.36
N CYS A 505 -7.68 -25.58 11.04
CA CYS A 505 -6.39 -24.95 11.30
C CYS A 505 -6.08 -24.93 12.81
N ALA A 506 -7.04 -24.49 13.64
CA ALA A 506 -6.86 -24.45 15.09
C ALA A 506 -6.73 -25.85 15.74
N ALA A 507 -7.27 -26.90 15.12
CA ALA A 507 -7.19 -28.27 15.62
C ALA A 507 -5.90 -29.00 15.20
N PHE A 508 -5.48 -28.85 13.94
CA PHE A 508 -4.42 -29.68 13.36
C PHE A 508 -3.14 -28.91 13.05
N ASN A 509 -3.20 -27.58 12.93
CA ASN A 509 -2.07 -26.72 12.62
C ASN A 509 -1.26 -27.14 11.37
N SER A 510 -1.93 -27.72 10.37
CA SER A 510 -1.29 -28.18 9.14
C SER A 510 -1.41 -27.14 8.01
N PRO A 511 -0.42 -27.06 7.10
CA PRO A 511 -0.37 -26.06 6.04
C PRO A 511 -1.62 -26.03 5.16
N GLU A 512 -2.23 -27.18 4.88
CA GLU A 512 -3.43 -27.30 4.05
C GLU A 512 -4.70 -26.75 4.71
N PHE A 513 -4.80 -26.76 6.04
CA PHE A 513 -5.94 -26.17 6.76
C PHE A 513 -5.70 -24.70 7.12
N CYS A 514 -4.45 -24.33 7.37
CA CYS A 514 -4.05 -22.97 7.73
C CYS A 514 -3.69 -22.09 6.52
N CYS A 515 -3.68 -22.66 5.32
CA CYS A 515 -3.25 -22.01 4.09
C CYS A 515 -1.87 -21.33 4.20
N THR A 516 -0.87 -22.11 4.64
CA THR A 516 0.51 -21.63 4.80
C THR A 516 1.49 -22.43 3.95
N GLY A 517 2.73 -21.96 3.83
CA GLY A 517 3.79 -22.65 3.09
C GLY A 517 3.41 -22.91 1.62
N ALA A 518 3.38 -24.19 1.23
CA ALA A 518 3.00 -24.61 -0.12
C ALA A 518 1.52 -24.32 -0.47
N HIS A 519 0.68 -24.05 0.54
CA HIS A 519 -0.74 -23.72 0.41
C HIS A 519 -1.02 -22.22 0.67
N ALA A 520 0.01 -21.35 0.59
CA ALA A 520 -0.12 -19.92 0.91
C ALA A 520 -0.75 -19.07 -0.20
N THR A 521 -1.50 -19.67 -1.13
CA THR A 521 -2.24 -18.94 -2.17
C THR A 521 -3.64 -19.53 -2.37
N PRO A 522 -4.61 -18.73 -2.86
CA PRO A 522 -5.95 -19.25 -3.18
C PRO A 522 -5.95 -20.42 -4.16
N GLN A 523 -4.95 -20.51 -5.05
CA GLN A 523 -4.83 -21.61 -6.01
C GLN A 523 -4.30 -22.90 -5.39
N THR A 524 -3.64 -22.82 -4.23
CA THR A 524 -2.97 -23.95 -3.59
C THR A 524 -3.66 -24.41 -2.30
N CYS A 525 -4.44 -23.55 -1.64
CA CYS A 525 -5.30 -23.93 -0.53
C CYS A 525 -6.74 -24.14 -1.02
N SER A 526 -7.16 -25.39 -1.15
CA SER A 526 -8.53 -25.72 -1.57
C SER A 526 -9.45 -25.95 -0.37
N PRO A 527 -10.77 -25.75 -0.50
CA PRO A 527 -11.74 -26.11 0.53
C PRO A 527 -11.59 -27.58 0.95
N THR A 528 -11.78 -27.84 2.24
CA THR A 528 -11.68 -29.18 2.85
C THR A 528 -13.04 -29.63 3.37
N GLN A 529 -13.15 -30.89 3.79
CA GLN A 529 -14.39 -31.39 4.41
C GLN A 529 -14.81 -30.54 5.64
N TYR A 530 -13.84 -30.01 6.38
CA TYR A 530 -14.09 -29.17 7.55
C TYR A 530 -14.59 -27.78 7.16
N SER A 531 -13.92 -27.09 6.23
CA SER A 531 -14.40 -25.77 5.78
C SER A 531 -15.75 -25.88 5.05
N ALA A 532 -15.98 -26.95 4.28
CA ALA A 532 -17.28 -27.21 3.67
C ALA A 532 -18.41 -27.36 4.70
N MET A 533 -18.15 -27.97 5.86
CA MET A 533 -19.13 -28.05 6.96
C MET A 533 -19.53 -26.67 7.49
N PHE A 534 -18.54 -25.81 7.78
CA PHE A 534 -18.79 -24.42 8.17
C PHE A 534 -19.55 -23.65 7.08
N LYS A 535 -19.16 -23.83 5.82
CA LYS A 535 -19.78 -23.13 4.68
C LYS A 535 -21.22 -23.55 4.43
N ASN A 536 -21.52 -24.84 4.53
CA ASN A 536 -22.88 -25.37 4.38
C ASN A 536 -23.81 -24.86 5.49
N ALA A 537 -23.30 -24.77 6.73
CA ALA A 537 -24.07 -24.24 7.84
C ALA A 537 -24.30 -22.73 7.72
N CYS A 538 -23.27 -22.00 7.25
CA CYS A 538 -23.23 -20.55 7.21
C CYS A 538 -22.69 -20.02 5.86
N PRO A 539 -23.53 -20.01 4.81
CA PRO A 539 -23.10 -19.70 3.43
C PRO A 539 -22.54 -18.28 3.24
N THR A 540 -22.95 -17.33 4.08
CA THR A 540 -22.54 -15.92 4.02
C THR A 540 -21.40 -15.59 5.01
N ALA A 541 -20.73 -16.60 5.56
CA ALA A 541 -19.55 -16.45 6.41
C ALA A 541 -18.30 -17.06 5.75
N TYR A 542 -17.12 -16.55 6.09
CA TYR A 542 -15.85 -17.15 5.72
C TYR A 542 -15.69 -18.50 6.42
N SER A 543 -15.45 -19.55 5.65
CA SER A 543 -15.21 -20.90 6.19
C SER A 543 -13.73 -21.29 6.28
N TYR A 544 -12.86 -20.60 5.53
CA TYR A 544 -11.40 -20.75 5.53
C TYR A 544 -10.74 -19.50 4.92
N ALA A 545 -9.41 -19.41 4.96
CA ALA A 545 -8.66 -18.18 4.71
C ALA A 545 -8.81 -17.56 3.29
N TYR A 546 -9.27 -18.31 2.29
CA TYR A 546 -9.45 -17.81 0.91
C TYR A 546 -10.89 -17.97 0.39
N ASP A 547 -11.89 -17.92 1.28
CA ASP A 547 -13.32 -18.00 0.93
C ASP A 547 -13.91 -16.64 0.48
N ASP A 548 -13.21 -15.89 -0.37
CA ASP A 548 -13.52 -14.48 -0.60
C ASP A 548 -14.81 -14.25 -1.43
N ALA A 549 -15.02 -15.05 -2.47
CA ALA A 549 -16.02 -14.78 -3.51
C ALA A 549 -17.47 -14.72 -3.01
N THR A 550 -17.75 -15.31 -1.84
CA THR A 550 -19.11 -15.40 -1.28
C THR A 550 -19.23 -14.85 0.14
N SER A 551 -18.15 -14.34 0.72
CA SER A 551 -18.06 -14.10 2.16
C SER A 551 -17.64 -12.68 2.56
N THR A 552 -17.04 -11.90 1.65
CA THR A 552 -16.85 -10.46 1.86
C THR A 552 -17.95 -9.67 1.19
N PHE A 553 -18.52 -8.74 1.95
CA PHE A 553 -19.55 -7.84 1.49
C PHE A 553 -19.06 -6.40 1.59
N THR A 554 -19.64 -5.55 0.75
CA THR A 554 -19.28 -4.14 0.67
C THR A 554 -20.50 -3.24 0.82
N CYS A 555 -20.37 -2.15 1.56
CA CYS A 555 -21.45 -1.16 1.67
C CYS A 555 -20.86 0.25 1.81
N ASN A 556 -21.51 1.24 1.22
CA ASN A 556 -21.05 2.63 1.29
C ASN A 556 -21.99 3.47 2.15
N GLY A 557 -21.45 4.11 3.20
CA GLY A 557 -22.18 5.05 4.03
C GLY A 557 -23.27 4.41 4.89
N ALA A 558 -23.06 3.19 5.37
CA ALA A 558 -23.97 2.50 6.27
C ALA A 558 -23.52 2.57 7.73
N ASN A 559 -24.48 2.46 8.63
CA ASN A 559 -24.24 1.99 10.00
C ASN A 559 -24.40 0.47 10.05
N TYR A 560 -24.01 -0.19 11.14
CA TYR A 560 -24.08 -1.65 11.21
C TYR A 560 -24.65 -2.12 12.54
N VAL A 561 -25.50 -3.15 12.48
CA VAL A 561 -25.94 -3.90 13.64
C VAL A 561 -25.20 -5.23 13.66
N ILE A 562 -24.47 -5.48 14.74
CA ILE A 562 -23.82 -6.76 15.04
C ILE A 562 -24.68 -7.46 16.08
N THR A 563 -25.38 -8.50 15.68
CA THR A 563 -26.26 -9.26 16.57
C THR A 563 -25.58 -10.57 16.97
N PHE A 564 -25.48 -10.82 18.27
CA PHE A 564 -25.14 -12.14 18.83
C PHE A 564 -26.43 -12.95 18.99
N CYS A 565 -26.41 -14.21 18.56
CA CYS A 565 -27.60 -15.06 18.47
C CYS A 565 -28.73 -14.52 17.57
N PRO A 566 -28.45 -14.10 16.32
CA PRO A 566 -29.48 -13.71 15.37
C PRO A 566 -30.44 -14.88 15.08
N SER A 567 -31.73 -14.60 14.95
CA SER A 567 -32.73 -15.53 14.45
C SER A 567 -32.81 -15.51 12.92
N ARG A 568 -33.26 -16.60 12.30
CA ARG A 568 -33.70 -16.58 10.90
C ARG A 568 -34.96 -15.73 10.81
N SER A 569 -34.90 -14.64 10.05
CA SER A 569 -36.08 -13.81 9.72
C SER A 569 -36.96 -14.50 8.70
#